data_AF-A0A1Z5K1U9-F1
#
_entry.id   AF-A0A1Z5K1U9-F1
#
_cell.length_a   1.000
_cell.length_b   1.000
_cell.length_c   1.000
_cell.angle_alpha   90.00
_cell.angle_beta   90.00
_cell.angle_gamma   90.00
#
_symmetry.space_group_name_H-M   'P 1'
#
loop_
_entity.id
_entity.type
_entity.pdbx_description
1 polymer ?
#
loop_
_entity_poly.entity_id
_entity_poly.type
_entity_poly.pdbx_seq_one_letter_code
_entity_poly.pdbx_strand_id
1 'polypeptide(L)'
;MFNSTGHHRQRNALPRTHSSGSVDVDASPKRTKRVRRPPLPPSPPRNSPILYWVLGIGATLCMLEFYYLVQYVVPHGKENKRKMDNHNNNPQPNFLRVVPDVVPKAEEEIDDGNLIPGDHEDLDQTIHKPKSIFGAPELDHPLALDHPISPHQPGQHPAEPENPVADEDSSPDSTGEDEEEEAAVEASPNTSAQLNVSLSAGKEPLIALLRDAGVQVDDEIVERLPTWQQVADLYGSEPVIFGLETCQKFQTENGDPADHFVSTAGTFNTGTNLMAELLIHNCHMPARMKKYGHRNRGVRWQVLWGKHTPVGDEDFRLHHRTYNDTMNAEDIFPAVTVRDPFKWMQSMCRHKYAAHWHHDDAHCPSLIPNAADIAKYHHLRSEETIPVLVRYKEFDKHHTSMVDFWNTWYQEYVQAPFPRLIVRFEDIIFHPVEVTKIACECAGGQLNDGKFRYQVESAKRGTAHGKQKTSYVDSLIQYGSEQGRYDGYSAEDLKFAQQHLDPELMKLFGYKLAPTNLS
;
A
#
# COMPACT_ATOMS: atom_id res chain seq x y z
N MET A 1 -39.67 48.56 -15.96
CA MET A 1 -38.92 49.76 -15.53
C MET A 1 -38.10 49.40 -14.31
N PHE A 2 -36.78 49.33 -14.42
CA PHE A 2 -35.81 50.02 -13.55
C PHE A 2 -34.40 49.65 -14.04
N ASN A 3 -33.57 50.66 -14.29
CA ASN A 3 -32.17 50.48 -14.67
C ASN A 3 -31.32 50.19 -13.44
N SER A 4 -30.24 49.44 -13.60
CA SER A 4 -28.98 49.76 -12.93
C SER A 4 -27.80 49.47 -13.87
N THR A 5 -26.77 50.29 -13.77
CA THR A 5 -25.71 50.45 -14.76
C THR A 5 -24.43 49.71 -14.37
N GLY A 6 -23.62 49.35 -15.38
CA GLY A 6 -22.43 48.52 -15.17
C GLY A 6 -21.19 49.26 -14.68
N HIS A 7 -20.15 48.48 -14.40
CA HIS A 7 -18.76 48.98 -14.33
C HIS A 7 -17.83 48.08 -15.14
N HIS A 8 -17.36 48.60 -16.28
CA HIS A 8 -16.22 48.06 -17.02
C HIS A 8 -14.93 48.34 -16.25
N ARG A 9 -14.13 47.30 -15.97
CA ARG A 9 -12.78 47.46 -15.41
C ARG A 9 -11.74 47.33 -16.52
N GLN A 10 -11.16 48.44 -16.95
CA GLN A 10 -10.05 48.45 -17.91
C GLN A 10 -8.80 47.84 -17.28
N ARG A 11 -8.06 47.01 -18.04
CA ARG A 11 -6.72 46.52 -17.67
C ARG A 11 -5.68 47.44 -18.32
N ASN A 12 -4.83 48.07 -17.51
CA ASN A 12 -3.68 48.82 -18.01
C ASN A 12 -2.57 47.85 -18.43
N ALA A 13 -2.04 48.03 -19.63
CA ALA A 13 -0.84 47.35 -20.09
C ALA A 13 0.42 48.11 -19.63
N LEU A 14 1.41 47.38 -19.12
CA LEU A 14 2.75 47.92 -18.83
C LEU A 14 3.70 47.64 -20.01
N PRO A 15 4.58 48.59 -20.38
CA PRO A 15 5.52 48.40 -21.48
C PRO A 15 6.73 47.56 -21.03
N ARG A 16 7.11 46.55 -21.83
CA ARG A 16 8.41 45.88 -21.73
C ARG A 16 9.49 46.76 -22.35
N THR A 17 10.49 47.17 -21.57
CA THR A 17 11.75 47.74 -22.08
C THR A 17 12.79 46.63 -22.24
N HIS A 18 13.18 46.35 -23.48
CA HIS A 18 14.36 45.51 -23.74
C HIS A 18 15.63 46.36 -23.60
N SER A 19 16.52 45.95 -22.70
CA SER A 19 17.89 46.47 -22.60
C SER A 19 18.86 45.37 -23.02
N SER A 20 19.51 45.55 -24.16
CA SER A 20 20.54 44.64 -24.68
C SER A 20 21.92 45.07 -24.19
N GLY A 21 22.45 44.37 -23.18
CA GLY A 21 23.82 44.53 -22.72
C GLY A 21 24.66 43.30 -23.05
N SER A 22 25.42 43.35 -24.14
CA SER A 22 26.45 42.36 -24.46
C SER A 22 27.71 42.62 -23.64
N VAL A 23 28.13 41.64 -22.85
CA VAL A 23 29.44 41.65 -22.17
C VAL A 23 30.25 40.48 -22.70
N ASP A 24 31.26 40.77 -23.51
CA ASP A 24 32.23 39.77 -23.94
C ASP A 24 33.09 39.34 -22.74
N VAL A 25 33.15 38.03 -22.48
CA VAL A 25 34.02 37.43 -21.46
C VAL A 25 35.03 36.53 -22.16
N ASP A 26 36.26 37.04 -22.28
CA ASP A 26 37.38 36.37 -22.92
C ASP A 26 37.92 35.23 -22.03
N ALA A 27 37.95 34.01 -22.54
CA ALA A 27 38.23 32.79 -21.76
C ALA A 27 39.26 31.87 -22.45
N SER A 28 40.55 32.14 -22.22
CA SER A 28 41.65 31.26 -22.63
C SER A 28 41.67 29.92 -21.86
N PRO A 29 41.70 28.75 -22.51
CA PRO A 29 41.75 27.46 -21.83
C PRO A 29 43.17 27.10 -21.34
N LYS A 30 43.35 26.94 -20.02
CA LYS A 30 44.62 26.44 -19.45
C LYS A 30 44.77 24.93 -19.65
N ARG A 31 45.86 24.56 -20.32
CA ARG A 31 46.28 23.20 -20.68
C ARG A 31 46.56 22.32 -19.44
N THR A 32 45.72 21.33 -19.17
CA THR A 32 45.89 20.39 -18.03
C THR A 32 46.98 19.34 -18.31
N LYS A 33 47.81 19.04 -17.30
CA LYS A 33 48.88 18.02 -17.39
C LYS A 33 48.31 16.61 -17.20
N ARG A 34 48.64 15.71 -18.11
CA ARG A 34 48.20 14.30 -18.12
C ARG A 34 48.98 13.48 -17.08
N VAL A 35 48.35 13.13 -15.96
CA VAL A 35 48.93 12.25 -14.93
C VAL A 35 48.94 10.80 -15.45
N ARG A 36 50.09 10.12 -15.38
CA ARG A 36 50.20 8.69 -15.71
C ARG A 36 49.71 7.85 -14.54
N ARG A 37 48.85 6.86 -14.80
CA ARG A 37 48.44 5.86 -13.78
C ARG A 37 49.59 4.87 -13.52
N PRO A 38 49.76 4.36 -12.29
CA PRO A 38 50.70 3.29 -12.00
C PRO A 38 50.24 1.95 -12.62
N PRO A 39 51.17 1.01 -12.89
CA PRO A 39 50.83 -0.31 -13.41
C PRO A 39 50.07 -1.15 -12.37
N LEU A 40 49.20 -2.05 -12.86
CA LEU A 40 48.45 -2.99 -12.03
C LEU A 40 49.36 -4.11 -11.50
N PRO A 41 49.08 -4.65 -10.30
CA PRO A 41 49.82 -5.79 -9.76
C PRO A 41 49.55 -7.08 -10.56
N PRO A 42 50.50 -8.04 -10.58
CA PRO A 42 50.33 -9.31 -11.28
C PRO A 42 49.26 -10.18 -10.62
N SER A 43 48.54 -10.94 -11.43
CA SER A 43 47.50 -11.88 -10.99
C SER A 43 48.08 -13.11 -10.29
N PRO A 44 47.39 -13.66 -9.26
CA PRO A 44 47.87 -14.82 -8.52
C PRO A 44 47.81 -16.13 -9.36
N PRO A 45 48.66 -17.13 -9.04
CA PRO A 45 48.73 -18.38 -9.77
C PRO A 45 47.45 -19.21 -9.62
N ARG A 46 46.99 -19.82 -10.73
CA ARG A 46 45.65 -20.45 -10.86
C ARG A 46 45.41 -21.71 -10.03
N ASN A 47 46.42 -22.31 -9.40
CA ASN A 47 46.31 -23.61 -8.73
C ASN A 47 46.64 -23.50 -7.23
N SER A 48 45.71 -22.95 -6.44
CA SER A 48 45.82 -22.94 -4.98
C SER A 48 45.04 -24.11 -4.36
N PRO A 49 45.67 -25.00 -3.57
CA PRO A 49 44.96 -26.12 -2.91
C PRO A 49 43.92 -25.65 -1.87
N ILE A 50 43.98 -24.37 -1.45
CA ILE A 50 43.01 -23.76 -0.53
C ILE A 50 41.61 -23.74 -1.16
N LEU A 51 41.49 -23.56 -2.48
CA LEU A 51 40.19 -23.46 -3.15
C LEU A 51 39.39 -24.77 -3.07
N TYR A 52 40.07 -25.93 -3.14
CA TYR A 52 39.42 -27.23 -3.00
C TYR A 52 38.92 -27.51 -1.58
N TRP A 53 39.64 -27.03 -0.55
CA TRP A 53 39.20 -27.13 0.84
C TRP A 53 37.96 -26.25 1.12
N VAL A 54 37.94 -25.03 0.59
CA VAL A 54 36.77 -24.13 0.74
C VAL A 54 35.53 -24.71 0.06
N LEU A 55 35.68 -25.28 -1.15
CA LEU A 55 34.58 -25.94 -1.87
C LEU A 55 34.09 -27.21 -1.16
N GLY A 56 35.00 -28.01 -0.60
CA GLY A 56 34.64 -29.22 0.17
C GLY A 56 33.83 -28.90 1.43
N ILE A 57 34.27 -27.91 2.22
CA ILE A 57 33.55 -27.48 3.44
C ILE A 57 32.16 -26.91 3.08
N GLY A 58 32.08 -26.08 2.03
CA GLY A 58 30.79 -25.54 1.57
C GLY A 58 29.78 -26.62 1.19
N ALA A 59 30.21 -27.64 0.43
CA ALA A 59 29.36 -28.76 0.04
C ALA A 59 28.86 -29.57 1.26
N THR A 60 29.71 -29.81 2.26
CA THR A 60 29.32 -30.52 3.50
C THR A 60 28.30 -29.72 4.32
N LEU A 61 28.45 -28.40 4.43
CA LEU A 61 27.50 -27.54 5.14
C LEU A 61 26.14 -27.49 4.45
N CYS A 62 26.09 -27.36 3.12
CA CYS A 62 24.82 -27.43 2.37
C CYS A 62 24.08 -28.77 2.56
N MET A 63 24.80 -29.90 2.61
CA MET A 63 24.18 -31.21 2.86
C MET A 63 23.62 -31.33 4.28
N LEU A 64 24.26 -30.70 5.28
CA LEU A 64 23.76 -30.67 6.66
C LEU A 64 22.52 -29.76 6.81
N GLU A 65 22.49 -28.58 6.19
CA GLU A 65 21.29 -27.74 6.18
C GLU A 65 20.11 -28.42 5.45
N PHE A 66 20.38 -29.08 4.33
CA PHE A 66 19.34 -29.83 3.59
C PHE A 66 18.77 -30.99 4.43
N TYR A 67 19.63 -31.74 5.14
CA TYR A 67 19.18 -32.78 6.06
C TYR A 67 18.33 -32.22 7.21
N TYR A 68 18.72 -31.06 7.77
CA TYR A 68 17.98 -30.39 8.84
C TYR A 68 16.59 -29.91 8.37
N LEU A 69 16.49 -29.37 7.15
CA LEU A 69 15.22 -28.95 6.55
C LEU A 69 14.27 -30.13 6.34
N VAL A 70 14.76 -31.27 5.84
CA VAL A 70 13.93 -32.47 5.61
C VAL A 70 13.37 -33.04 6.92
N GLN A 71 14.14 -33.03 8.01
CA GLN A 71 13.70 -33.55 9.31
C GLN A 71 12.70 -32.65 10.05
N TYR A 72 12.74 -31.32 9.84
CA TYR A 72 11.97 -30.36 10.66
C TYR A 72 10.87 -29.58 9.93
N VAL A 73 10.78 -29.65 8.59
CA VAL A 73 9.81 -28.84 7.81
C VAL A 73 8.70 -29.68 7.17
N VAL A 74 8.75 -31.02 7.24
CA VAL A 74 7.66 -31.90 6.77
C VAL A 74 6.76 -32.28 7.95
N PRO A 75 5.56 -31.68 8.12
CA PRO A 75 4.66 -32.05 9.20
C PRO A 75 4.02 -33.42 8.95
N HIS A 76 4.12 -34.32 9.94
CA HIS A 76 3.34 -35.56 9.95
C HIS A 76 1.84 -35.27 9.86
N GLY A 77 1.20 -35.69 8.76
CA GLY A 77 -0.23 -35.52 8.55
C GLY A 77 -1.06 -36.34 9.53
N LYS A 78 -1.88 -35.68 10.35
CA LYS A 78 -2.95 -36.35 11.12
C LYS A 78 -4.24 -36.34 10.32
N GLU A 79 -4.72 -37.51 9.92
CA GLU A 79 -6.08 -37.67 9.38
C GLU A 79 -7.12 -37.24 10.42
N ASN A 80 -7.98 -36.28 10.07
CA ASN A 80 -9.18 -35.95 10.85
C ASN A 80 -10.43 -36.44 10.12
N LYS A 81 -10.86 -37.67 10.42
CA LYS A 81 -12.19 -38.18 10.02
C LYS A 81 -13.29 -37.48 10.84
N ARG A 82 -13.85 -36.39 10.32
CA ARG A 82 -15.10 -35.82 10.87
C ARG A 82 -16.30 -36.64 10.40
N LYS A 83 -17.03 -37.21 11.36
CA LYS A 83 -18.40 -37.71 11.15
C LYS A 83 -19.31 -36.54 10.78
N MET A 84 -20.27 -36.82 9.90
CA MET A 84 -21.25 -35.86 9.41
C MET A 84 -22.59 -36.18 10.07
N ASP A 85 -22.80 -35.67 11.29
CA ASP A 85 -24.06 -35.89 12.02
C ASP A 85 -25.10 -34.85 11.59
N ASN A 86 -26.26 -35.37 11.16
CA ASN A 86 -27.28 -34.67 10.42
C ASN A 86 -28.52 -34.45 11.30
N HIS A 87 -28.65 -33.29 11.94
CA HIS A 87 -29.85 -32.92 12.71
C HIS A 87 -30.44 -31.58 12.28
N ASN A 88 -31.47 -31.71 11.45
CA ASN A 88 -32.48 -30.71 11.13
C ASN A 88 -33.53 -30.65 12.25
N ASN A 89 -34.04 -29.45 12.58
CA ASN A 89 -35.35 -29.12 13.20
C ASN A 89 -35.28 -27.88 14.12
N ASN A 90 -35.89 -26.75 13.74
CA ASN A 90 -37.10 -26.14 14.36
C ASN A 90 -37.47 -24.80 13.65
N PRO A 91 -38.63 -24.13 13.94
CA PRO A 91 -39.42 -23.50 12.86
C PRO A 91 -39.52 -21.98 12.93
N GLN A 92 -39.97 -21.37 11.83
CA GLN A 92 -40.35 -19.95 11.79
C GLN A 92 -41.81 -19.71 12.19
N PRO A 93 -42.14 -18.57 12.82
CA PRO A 93 -43.50 -18.08 12.96
C PRO A 93 -43.93 -17.20 11.77
N ASN A 94 -45.18 -17.35 11.34
CA ASN A 94 -45.79 -16.62 10.23
C ASN A 94 -45.97 -15.11 10.50
N PHE A 95 -45.86 -14.29 9.46
CA PHE A 95 -46.64 -13.05 9.35
C PHE A 95 -47.24 -12.88 7.95
N LEU A 96 -48.54 -12.63 7.90
CA LEU A 96 -49.33 -12.47 6.67
C LEU A 96 -49.34 -11.01 6.20
N ARG A 97 -49.09 -10.78 4.91
CA ARG A 97 -49.74 -9.70 4.14
C ARG A 97 -49.83 -10.04 2.64
N VAL A 98 -51.07 -9.95 2.15
CA VAL A 98 -51.51 -9.98 0.73
C VAL A 98 -51.65 -8.48 0.32
N VAL A 99 -51.54 -7.96 -0.92
CA VAL A 99 -51.91 -8.37 -2.30
C VAL A 99 -50.94 -7.66 -3.33
N PRO A 100 -51.13 -7.56 -4.68
CA PRO A 100 -50.06 -7.89 -5.66
C PRO A 100 -49.63 -6.66 -6.53
N ASP A 101 -49.00 -6.70 -7.73
CA ASP A 101 -48.81 -7.78 -8.73
C ASP A 101 -47.68 -7.57 -9.76
N VAL A 102 -47.42 -8.64 -10.56
CA VAL A 102 -46.76 -8.77 -11.89
C VAL A 102 -45.81 -7.66 -12.42
N VAL A 103 -44.52 -8.00 -12.55
CA VAL A 103 -43.64 -7.79 -13.75
C VAL A 103 -42.66 -9.00 -13.84
N PRO A 104 -42.26 -9.52 -15.03
CA PRO A 104 -41.57 -10.81 -15.14
C PRO A 104 -40.07 -10.75 -14.79
N LYS A 105 -39.55 -11.87 -14.24
CA LYS A 105 -38.11 -12.13 -14.11
C LYS A 105 -37.49 -12.37 -15.50
N ALA A 106 -36.33 -11.77 -15.74
CA ALA A 106 -35.32 -12.39 -16.58
C ALA A 106 -34.43 -13.26 -15.69
N GLU A 107 -34.17 -14.49 -16.12
CA GLU A 107 -33.18 -15.36 -15.47
C GLU A 107 -31.84 -15.10 -16.15
N GLU A 108 -30.88 -14.53 -15.40
CA GLU A 108 -29.50 -14.34 -15.86
C GLU A 108 -28.61 -15.32 -15.10
N GLU A 109 -28.01 -16.24 -15.85
CA GLU A 109 -27.22 -17.35 -15.33
C GLU A 109 -25.82 -16.84 -14.97
N ILE A 110 -25.53 -16.70 -13.66
CA ILE A 110 -24.22 -16.25 -13.18
C ILE A 110 -23.26 -17.44 -13.19
N ASP A 111 -22.40 -17.48 -14.21
CA ASP A 111 -21.27 -18.41 -14.33
C ASP A 111 -20.15 -18.00 -13.36
N ASP A 112 -20.12 -18.63 -12.17
CA ASP A 112 -19.02 -18.51 -11.18
C ASP A 112 -17.75 -19.24 -11.68
N GLY A 113 -17.16 -18.73 -12.78
CA GLY A 113 -16.08 -19.37 -13.52
C GLY A 113 -14.80 -18.53 -13.65
N ASN A 114 -13.77 -18.93 -12.87
CA ASN A 114 -12.36 -18.51 -12.99
C ASN A 114 -12.03 -17.01 -12.84
N LEU A 115 -11.70 -16.62 -11.60
CA LEU A 115 -10.81 -15.48 -11.36
C LEU A 115 -9.43 -15.74 -11.98
N ILE A 116 -8.90 -14.73 -12.67
CA ILE A 116 -7.55 -14.74 -13.24
C ILE A 116 -6.53 -14.86 -12.08
N PRO A 117 -5.48 -15.69 -12.18
CA PRO A 117 -4.39 -15.68 -11.21
C PRO A 117 -3.78 -14.28 -11.15
N GLY A 118 -3.75 -13.66 -9.97
CA GLY A 118 -2.97 -12.45 -9.79
C GLY A 118 -1.50 -12.80 -9.89
N ASP A 119 -0.84 -12.38 -10.97
CA ASP A 119 0.60 -12.55 -11.16
C ASP A 119 1.35 -11.80 -10.05
N HIS A 120 1.71 -12.56 -9.01
CA HIS A 120 2.64 -12.13 -7.97
C HIS A 120 4.05 -12.18 -8.55
N GLU A 121 4.49 -11.09 -9.19
CA GLU A 121 5.92 -10.90 -9.45
C GLU A 121 6.64 -10.57 -8.13
N ASP A 122 7.52 -11.47 -7.72
CA ASP A 122 8.53 -11.20 -6.70
C ASP A 122 9.51 -10.13 -7.22
N LEU A 123 9.75 -9.10 -6.39
CA LEU A 123 10.75 -8.05 -6.64
C LEU A 123 12.18 -8.61 -6.45
N ASP A 124 12.64 -9.48 -7.35
CA ASP A 124 14.02 -9.97 -7.34
C ASP A 124 14.98 -8.92 -7.93
N GLN A 125 15.80 -8.32 -7.07
CA GLN A 125 16.69 -7.21 -7.41
C GLN A 125 18.05 -7.69 -7.94
N THR A 126 18.07 -8.32 -9.12
CA THR A 126 19.33 -8.62 -9.82
C THR A 126 19.84 -7.41 -10.63
N ILE A 127 20.69 -6.61 -9.99
CA ILE A 127 21.28 -5.39 -10.59
C ILE A 127 22.28 -5.73 -11.70
N HIS A 128 21.89 -5.59 -12.96
CA HIS A 128 22.80 -5.52 -14.09
C HIS A 128 23.21 -4.06 -14.40
N LYS A 129 24.52 -3.78 -14.38
CA LYS A 129 25.07 -2.46 -14.71
C LYS A 129 24.91 -2.16 -16.21
N PRO A 130 24.34 -1.00 -16.62
CA PRO A 130 24.34 -0.61 -18.03
C PRO A 130 25.76 -0.23 -18.49
N LYS A 131 26.16 -0.72 -19.66
CA LYS A 131 27.33 -0.22 -20.41
C LYS A 131 26.89 1.00 -21.23
N SER A 132 27.60 2.11 -21.12
CA SER A 132 27.42 3.26 -22.00
C SER A 132 27.99 2.98 -23.40
N ILE A 133 27.22 3.22 -24.45
CA ILE A 133 27.75 3.41 -25.82
C ILE A 133 26.99 4.56 -26.49
N PHE A 134 27.75 5.56 -26.96
CA PHE A 134 27.31 6.55 -27.96
C PHE A 134 27.68 6.02 -29.35
N GLY A 135 26.80 6.19 -30.35
CA GLY A 135 27.09 5.90 -31.76
C GLY A 135 25.82 5.85 -32.60
N ALA A 136 25.75 6.66 -33.65
CA ALA A 136 24.59 6.80 -34.55
C ALA A 136 24.78 5.93 -35.84
N PRO A 137 24.03 6.14 -36.94
CA PRO A 137 22.91 5.26 -37.28
C PRO A 137 23.06 4.54 -38.64
N GLU A 138 21.95 3.91 -39.08
CA GLU A 138 21.60 3.59 -40.49
C GLU A 138 22.21 2.31 -41.11
N LEU A 139 21.36 1.31 -41.40
CA LEU A 139 21.17 0.72 -42.73
C LEU A 139 20.11 -0.41 -42.76
N ASP A 140 19.59 -0.68 -43.95
CA ASP A 140 18.37 -1.46 -44.24
C ASP A 140 18.49 -2.99 -44.27
N HIS A 141 17.28 -3.59 -44.19
CA HIS A 141 16.82 -4.84 -44.81
C HIS A 141 16.91 -6.19 -44.06
N PRO A 142 15.94 -7.10 -44.34
CA PRO A 142 15.57 -8.19 -43.43
C PRO A 142 16.10 -9.55 -43.89
N LEU A 143 15.99 -10.56 -43.02
CA LEU A 143 15.73 -11.95 -43.42
C LEU A 143 15.15 -12.74 -42.22
N ALA A 144 14.15 -13.57 -42.50
CA ALA A 144 13.60 -14.53 -41.54
C ALA A 144 14.43 -15.82 -41.50
N LEU A 145 14.25 -16.64 -40.45
CA LEU A 145 14.17 -18.11 -40.57
C LEU A 145 13.69 -18.76 -39.27
N ASP A 146 12.77 -19.71 -39.40
CA ASP A 146 12.28 -20.59 -38.34
C ASP A 146 13.34 -21.61 -37.89
N HIS A 147 13.19 -22.19 -36.69
CA HIS A 147 13.03 -23.66 -36.48
C HIS A 147 12.85 -24.06 -34.98
N PRO A 148 12.42 -25.31 -34.67
CA PRO A 148 11.30 -25.49 -33.73
C PRO A 148 11.63 -26.06 -32.35
N ILE A 149 10.60 -25.99 -31.49
CA ILE A 149 10.47 -26.64 -30.19
C ILE A 149 10.37 -28.18 -30.35
N SER A 150 10.94 -28.93 -29.40
CA SER A 150 10.70 -30.38 -29.23
C SER A 150 10.38 -30.70 -27.76
N PRO A 151 9.39 -31.56 -27.45
CA PRO A 151 8.89 -31.75 -26.08
C PRO A 151 9.55 -32.92 -25.33
N HIS A 152 9.74 -32.78 -24.02
CA HIS A 152 10.11 -33.88 -23.11
C HIS A 152 8.90 -34.43 -22.35
N GLN A 153 8.83 -35.75 -22.21
CA GLN A 153 7.82 -36.46 -21.41
C GLN A 153 8.27 -36.67 -19.94
N PRO A 154 7.34 -36.79 -18.98
CA PRO A 154 7.65 -36.97 -17.56
C PRO A 154 7.90 -38.44 -17.16
N GLY A 155 8.85 -38.64 -16.22
CA GLY A 155 9.25 -39.95 -15.69
C GLY A 155 8.68 -40.27 -14.30
N GLN A 156 8.23 -41.51 -14.15
CA GLN A 156 7.59 -42.17 -13.00
C GLN A 156 8.30 -42.04 -11.63
N HIS A 157 7.50 -41.98 -10.54
CA HIS A 157 7.92 -42.23 -9.16
C HIS A 157 7.86 -43.74 -8.80
N PRO A 158 8.78 -44.27 -7.97
CA PRO A 158 8.64 -45.55 -7.27
C PRO A 158 8.24 -45.40 -5.79
N ALA A 159 7.82 -46.52 -5.18
CA ALA A 159 7.07 -46.60 -3.92
C ALA A 159 7.88 -46.51 -2.60
N GLU A 160 7.16 -46.23 -1.50
CA GLU A 160 7.61 -46.34 -0.11
C GLU A 160 7.56 -47.79 0.42
N PRO A 161 8.39 -48.15 1.42
CA PRO A 161 8.24 -49.37 2.24
C PRO A 161 7.67 -49.09 3.65
N GLU A 162 6.86 -50.03 4.15
CA GLU A 162 6.24 -50.02 5.48
C GLU A 162 7.20 -50.45 6.63
N ASN A 163 6.78 -50.17 7.88
CA ASN A 163 7.08 -50.83 9.21
C ASN A 163 7.51 -49.84 10.33
N PRO A 164 7.39 -50.20 11.63
CA PRO A 164 6.32 -50.95 12.30
C PRO A 164 5.87 -50.29 13.64
N VAL A 165 4.94 -50.95 14.34
CA VAL A 165 4.37 -50.58 15.65
C VAL A 165 5.36 -50.78 16.82
N ALA A 166 5.24 -49.95 17.86
CA ALA A 166 5.73 -50.25 19.22
C ALA A 166 4.76 -49.71 20.28
N ASP A 167 4.47 -50.54 21.30
CA ASP A 167 3.63 -50.24 22.47
C ASP A 167 4.47 -49.75 23.67
N GLU A 168 3.87 -48.93 24.55
CA GLU A 168 4.18 -48.68 25.98
C GLU A 168 3.13 -47.64 26.45
N ASP A 169 2.11 -47.90 27.28
CA ASP A 169 2.00 -48.55 28.61
C ASP A 169 2.54 -47.70 29.78
N SER A 170 1.65 -46.97 30.48
CA SER A 170 1.58 -46.87 31.96
C SER A 170 0.60 -45.79 32.48
N SER A 171 -0.20 -46.14 33.49
CA SER A 171 -1.09 -45.29 34.32
C SER A 171 -0.27 -44.58 35.45
N PRO A 172 -0.82 -43.97 36.55
CA PRO A 172 -2.19 -43.80 37.09
C PRO A 172 -2.65 -42.32 37.22
N ASP A 173 -3.94 -41.96 37.31
CA ASP A 173 -4.91 -42.12 38.42
C ASP A 173 -4.53 -41.43 39.75
N SER A 174 -5.23 -40.33 40.08
CA SER A 174 -5.43 -39.83 41.45
C SER A 174 -6.66 -38.92 41.49
N THR A 175 -7.76 -39.44 42.02
CA THR A 175 -8.96 -38.65 42.35
C THR A 175 -8.75 -37.81 43.61
N GLY A 176 -9.28 -36.58 43.59
CA GLY A 176 -9.34 -35.67 44.73
C GLY A 176 -10.65 -34.91 44.66
N GLU A 177 -11.62 -35.35 45.44
CA GLU A 177 -12.93 -34.71 45.59
C GLU A 177 -12.87 -33.79 46.81
N ASP A 178 -12.81 -32.47 46.58
CA ASP A 178 -13.01 -31.46 47.62
C ASP A 178 -14.41 -30.83 47.41
N GLU A 179 -15.32 -31.10 48.33
CA GLU A 179 -16.68 -30.53 48.34
C GLU A 179 -16.65 -29.06 48.80
N GLU A 180 -16.56 -28.11 47.87
CA GLU A 180 -16.77 -26.68 48.19
C GLU A 180 -18.26 -26.31 48.18
N GLU A 181 -18.69 -25.67 49.26
CA GLU A 181 -20.08 -25.33 49.57
C GLU A 181 -20.56 -24.14 48.70
N GLU A 182 -21.20 -24.43 47.56
CA GLU A 182 -21.80 -23.41 46.67
C GLU A 182 -22.92 -22.62 47.37
N ALA A 183 -22.56 -21.51 48.00
CA ALA A 183 -23.50 -20.48 48.39
C ALA A 183 -24.10 -19.82 47.13
N ALA A 184 -25.32 -20.24 46.76
CA ALA A 184 -26.08 -19.71 45.63
C ALA A 184 -26.39 -18.21 45.81
N VAL A 185 -25.48 -17.36 45.36
CA VAL A 185 -25.71 -15.92 45.19
C VAL A 185 -26.63 -15.74 43.99
N GLU A 186 -27.86 -15.27 44.23
CA GLU A 186 -28.79 -14.91 43.17
C GLU A 186 -28.23 -13.74 42.33
N ALA A 187 -27.53 -14.08 41.24
CA ALA A 187 -26.98 -13.13 40.30
C ALA A 187 -28.13 -12.39 39.60
N SER A 188 -28.41 -11.16 40.08
CA SER A 188 -29.50 -10.33 39.58
C SER A 188 -29.38 -10.12 38.07
N PRO A 189 -30.34 -10.58 37.24
CA PRO A 189 -30.18 -10.68 35.78
C PRO A 189 -30.19 -9.34 35.02
N ASN A 190 -30.05 -8.21 35.72
CA ASN A 190 -30.10 -6.85 35.16
C ASN A 190 -28.71 -6.22 34.94
N THR A 191 -27.62 -6.80 35.45
CA THR A 191 -26.28 -6.18 35.38
C THR A 191 -25.62 -6.27 34.00
N SER A 192 -25.75 -7.39 33.28
CA SER A 192 -25.11 -7.57 31.97
C SER A 192 -25.65 -6.60 30.91
N ALA A 193 -26.97 -6.46 30.82
CA ALA A 193 -27.60 -5.56 29.86
C ALA A 193 -27.21 -4.08 30.07
N GLN A 194 -27.01 -3.64 31.32
CA GLN A 194 -26.57 -2.27 31.62
C GLN A 194 -25.09 -2.04 31.32
N LEU A 195 -24.23 -3.03 31.57
CA LEU A 195 -22.79 -2.94 31.29
C LEU A 195 -22.54 -2.74 29.78
N ASN A 196 -23.22 -3.50 28.93
CA ASN A 196 -23.04 -3.47 27.48
C ASN A 196 -23.44 -2.12 26.86
N VAL A 197 -24.48 -1.46 27.39
CA VAL A 197 -24.89 -0.11 26.97
C VAL A 197 -23.81 0.93 27.27
N SER A 198 -23.09 0.77 28.39
CA SER A 198 -21.99 1.69 28.74
C SER A 198 -20.75 1.49 27.89
N LEU A 199 -20.48 0.27 27.40
CA LEU A 199 -19.26 -0.06 26.66
C LEU A 199 -19.30 0.45 25.21
N SER A 200 -20.48 0.41 24.57
CA SER A 200 -20.66 0.83 23.17
C SER A 200 -20.85 2.33 22.98
N ALA A 201 -21.06 3.09 24.05
CA ALA A 201 -21.47 4.49 24.00
C ALA A 201 -20.48 5.38 23.22
N GLY A 202 -20.95 5.98 22.12
CA GLY A 202 -20.14 6.81 21.22
C GLY A 202 -19.25 6.02 20.26
N LYS A 203 -19.32 4.68 20.24
CA LYS A 203 -18.57 3.78 19.33
C LYS A 203 -19.47 3.20 18.23
N GLU A 204 -20.75 3.55 18.22
CA GLU A 204 -21.78 2.95 17.37
C GLU A 204 -21.46 3.02 15.86
N PRO A 205 -20.88 4.12 15.31
CA PRO A 205 -20.49 4.16 13.89
C PRO A 205 -19.41 3.13 13.53
N LEU A 206 -18.40 2.93 14.40
CA LEU A 206 -17.34 1.94 14.16
C LEU A 206 -17.88 0.50 14.30
N ILE A 207 -18.77 0.27 15.25
CA ILE A 207 -19.46 -1.01 15.43
C ILE A 207 -20.34 -1.32 14.20
N ALA A 208 -20.99 -0.31 13.60
CA ALA A 208 -21.75 -0.45 12.36
C ALA A 208 -20.85 -0.82 11.18
N LEU A 209 -19.72 -0.12 10.97
CA LEU A 209 -18.73 -0.44 9.92
C LEU A 209 -18.23 -1.89 10.03
N LEU A 210 -17.91 -2.36 11.24
CA LEU A 210 -17.46 -3.73 11.46
C LEU A 210 -18.56 -4.77 11.15
N ARG A 211 -19.81 -4.52 11.57
CA ARG A 211 -20.95 -5.39 11.25
C ARG A 211 -21.26 -5.44 9.76
N ASP A 212 -21.19 -4.30 9.07
CA ASP A 212 -21.36 -4.22 7.62
C ASP A 212 -20.24 -4.97 6.89
N ALA A 213 -19.01 -4.90 7.40
CA ALA A 213 -17.88 -5.70 6.94
C ALA A 213 -18.00 -7.20 7.25
N GLY A 214 -18.99 -7.63 8.03
CA GLY A 214 -19.19 -9.03 8.42
C GLY A 214 -18.30 -9.50 9.58
N VAL A 215 -17.65 -8.57 10.29
CA VAL A 215 -16.83 -8.86 11.47
C VAL A 215 -17.75 -9.10 12.67
N GLN A 216 -17.49 -10.16 13.43
CA GLN A 216 -18.13 -10.38 14.72
C GLN A 216 -17.53 -9.40 15.73
N VAL A 217 -18.39 -8.65 16.43
CA VAL A 217 -17.99 -7.62 17.37
C VAL A 217 -18.34 -8.10 18.78
N ASP A 218 -17.31 -8.47 19.53
CA ASP A 218 -17.37 -8.83 20.95
C ASP A 218 -16.97 -7.65 21.86
N ASP A 219 -17.09 -7.86 23.17
CA ASP A 219 -16.83 -6.81 24.16
C ASP A 219 -15.34 -6.40 24.22
N GLU A 220 -14.39 -7.28 23.87
CA GLU A 220 -12.95 -6.94 23.81
C GLU A 220 -12.66 -5.98 22.66
N ILE A 221 -13.23 -6.25 21.48
CA ILE A 221 -13.16 -5.34 20.33
C ILE A 221 -13.81 -4.01 20.68
N VAL A 222 -15.00 -4.02 21.29
CA VAL A 222 -15.72 -2.80 21.69
C VAL A 222 -14.91 -1.99 22.70
N GLU A 223 -14.29 -2.61 23.70
CA GLU A 223 -13.46 -1.91 24.69
C GLU A 223 -12.29 -1.17 24.01
N ARG A 224 -11.58 -1.86 23.11
CA ARG A 224 -10.39 -1.35 22.40
C ARG A 224 -10.70 -0.32 21.30
N LEU A 225 -11.91 -0.29 20.75
CA LEU A 225 -12.31 0.72 19.76
C LEU A 225 -12.30 2.14 20.35
N PRO A 226 -11.82 3.16 19.61
CA PRO A 226 -11.99 4.55 19.99
C PRO A 226 -13.46 4.98 19.83
N THR A 227 -13.84 6.12 20.42
CA THR A 227 -15.13 6.74 20.11
C THR A 227 -15.09 7.43 18.76
N TRP A 228 -16.25 7.56 18.10
CA TRP A 228 -16.37 8.34 16.88
C TRP A 228 -15.96 9.81 17.08
N GLN A 229 -16.15 10.36 18.28
CA GLN A 229 -15.67 11.71 18.59
C GLN A 229 -14.14 11.79 18.53
N GLN A 230 -13.39 10.76 18.98
CA GLN A 230 -11.92 10.75 18.86
C GLN A 230 -11.45 10.69 17.39
N VAL A 231 -12.17 9.94 16.54
CA VAL A 231 -11.93 9.89 15.08
C VAL A 231 -12.20 11.27 14.47
N ALA A 232 -13.38 11.85 14.75
CA ALA A 232 -13.81 13.12 14.21
C ALA A 232 -12.98 14.31 14.72
N ASP A 233 -12.50 14.26 15.97
CA ASP A 233 -11.56 15.24 16.51
C ASP A 233 -10.21 15.16 15.78
N LEU A 234 -9.74 13.97 15.38
CA LEU A 234 -8.43 13.82 14.75
C LEU A 234 -8.45 14.16 13.25
N TYR A 235 -9.49 13.71 12.52
CA TYR A 235 -9.54 13.80 11.06
C TYR A 235 -10.79 14.51 10.48
N GLY A 236 -11.79 14.82 11.30
CA GLY A 236 -13.09 15.34 10.85
C GLY A 236 -14.15 14.23 10.72
N SER A 237 -15.43 14.61 10.67
CA SER A 237 -16.57 13.68 10.54
C SER A 237 -16.89 13.26 9.10
N GLU A 238 -16.28 13.91 8.11
CA GLU A 238 -16.51 13.73 6.69
C GLU A 238 -15.16 13.47 5.99
N PRO A 239 -15.12 12.73 4.87
CA PRO A 239 -13.88 12.46 4.15
C PRO A 239 -13.29 13.73 3.50
N VAL A 240 -11.96 13.86 3.53
CA VAL A 240 -11.25 14.99 2.91
C VAL A 240 -10.65 14.52 1.59
N ILE A 241 -11.27 15.00 0.50
CA ILE A 241 -10.97 14.56 -0.87
C ILE A 241 -10.60 15.76 -1.73
N PHE A 242 -9.41 15.72 -2.33
CA PHE A 242 -8.90 16.76 -3.22
C PHE A 242 -8.93 16.30 -4.69
N GLY A 243 -9.16 17.23 -5.62
CA GLY A 243 -9.18 16.95 -7.07
C GLY A 243 -10.56 16.64 -7.66
N LEU A 244 -11.64 16.73 -6.87
CA LEU A 244 -13.03 16.51 -7.30
C LEU A 244 -13.42 17.37 -8.51
N GLU A 245 -12.90 18.60 -8.58
CA GLU A 245 -13.09 19.52 -9.69
C GLU A 245 -12.49 19.03 -11.02
N THR A 246 -11.57 18.06 -10.97
CA THR A 246 -10.95 17.47 -12.17
C THR A 246 -11.71 16.26 -12.72
N CYS A 247 -12.66 15.69 -11.96
CA CYS A 247 -13.37 14.47 -12.33
C CYS A 247 -14.21 14.64 -13.60
N GLN A 248 -14.96 15.75 -13.71
CA GLN A 248 -15.74 16.05 -14.92
C GLN A 248 -14.81 16.19 -16.15
N LYS A 249 -13.67 16.88 -15.99
CA LYS A 249 -12.68 17.03 -17.05
C LYS A 249 -12.19 15.66 -17.55
N PHE A 250 -11.85 14.74 -16.66
CA PHE A 250 -11.46 13.39 -17.05
C PHE A 250 -12.55 12.69 -17.87
N GLN A 251 -13.79 12.71 -17.36
CA GLN A 251 -14.92 12.02 -17.98
C GLN A 251 -15.30 12.55 -19.37
N THR A 252 -15.09 13.85 -19.64
CA THR A 252 -15.58 14.49 -20.87
C THR A 252 -14.50 14.99 -21.83
N GLU A 253 -13.26 15.22 -21.38
CA GLU A 253 -12.18 15.79 -22.19
C GLU A 253 -11.02 14.81 -22.46
N ASN A 254 -10.76 13.84 -21.58
CA ASN A 254 -9.65 12.88 -21.72
C ASN A 254 -10.01 11.68 -22.63
N GLY A 255 -10.27 11.90 -23.93
CA GLY A 255 -10.41 10.79 -24.89
C GLY A 255 -11.73 10.01 -24.81
N ASP A 256 -11.70 8.72 -25.18
CA ASP A 256 -12.89 7.83 -25.19
C ASP A 256 -13.13 7.25 -23.79
N PRO A 257 -14.31 7.45 -23.16
CA PRO A 257 -14.64 6.86 -21.86
C PRO A 257 -14.56 5.34 -21.79
N ALA A 258 -14.60 4.66 -22.94
CA ALA A 258 -14.39 3.22 -23.00
C ALA A 258 -12.91 2.81 -22.89
N ASP A 259 -11.96 3.72 -23.10
CA ASP A 259 -10.52 3.49 -22.97
C ASP A 259 -10.00 3.81 -21.56
N HIS A 260 -10.80 4.52 -20.75
CA HIS A 260 -10.49 4.89 -19.37
C HIS A 260 -10.22 3.71 -18.43
N PHE A 261 -9.41 3.98 -17.40
CA PHE A 261 -9.25 3.18 -16.19
C PHE A 261 -9.18 4.06 -14.94
N VAL A 262 -9.65 3.52 -13.81
CA VAL A 262 -9.21 3.99 -12.47
C VAL A 262 -8.02 3.16 -11.99
N SER A 263 -7.04 3.79 -11.35
CA SER A 263 -5.80 3.14 -10.88
C SER A 263 -5.29 3.79 -9.60
N THR A 264 -4.57 3.04 -8.75
CA THR A 264 -4.09 3.59 -7.47
C THR A 264 -2.66 4.14 -7.54
N ALA A 265 -2.41 5.22 -6.80
CA ALA A 265 -1.08 5.77 -6.53
C ALA A 265 -0.93 6.19 -5.05
N GLY A 266 0.28 6.53 -4.60
CA GLY A 266 0.60 6.95 -3.23
C GLY A 266 2.03 6.58 -2.83
N THR A 267 2.65 7.28 -1.88
CA THR A 267 3.97 6.87 -1.36
C THR A 267 3.91 5.46 -0.72
N PHE A 268 5.06 4.92 -0.34
CA PHE A 268 5.10 3.65 0.39
C PHE A 268 4.26 3.73 1.69
N ASN A 269 3.58 2.65 2.09
CA ASN A 269 2.74 2.55 3.29
C ASN A 269 1.48 3.46 3.39
N THR A 270 1.03 4.13 2.34
CA THR A 270 -0.18 5.00 2.36
C THR A 270 -1.49 4.26 2.15
N GLY A 271 -1.48 2.93 2.15
CA GLY A 271 -2.68 2.13 1.89
C GLY A 271 -3.03 1.99 0.41
N THR A 272 -2.09 2.20 -0.52
CA THR A 272 -2.29 1.94 -1.96
C THR A 272 -2.90 0.56 -2.25
N ASN A 273 -2.49 -0.47 -1.52
CA ASN A 273 -3.05 -1.82 -1.68
C ASN A 273 -4.52 -1.89 -1.23
N LEU A 274 -4.88 -1.17 -0.16
CA LEU A 274 -6.25 -1.15 0.36
C LEU A 274 -7.20 -0.47 -0.64
N MET A 275 -6.84 0.72 -1.11
CA MET A 275 -7.61 1.42 -2.16
C MET A 275 -7.74 0.56 -3.43
N ALA A 276 -6.66 -0.09 -3.86
CA ALA A 276 -6.70 -0.95 -5.04
C ALA A 276 -7.63 -2.17 -4.87
N GLU A 277 -7.57 -2.90 -3.75
CA GLU A 277 -8.50 -4.01 -3.48
C GLU A 277 -9.96 -3.52 -3.42
N LEU A 278 -10.22 -2.38 -2.76
CA LEU A 278 -11.58 -1.81 -2.67
C LEU A 278 -12.13 -1.43 -4.03
N LEU A 279 -11.36 -0.77 -4.89
CA LEU A 279 -11.76 -0.48 -6.27
C LEU A 279 -11.96 -1.78 -7.07
N ILE A 280 -11.02 -2.73 -7.00
CA ILE A 280 -11.11 -4.00 -7.75
C ILE A 280 -12.36 -4.78 -7.36
N HIS A 281 -12.73 -4.79 -6.09
CA HIS A 281 -13.91 -5.53 -5.63
C HIS A 281 -15.24 -4.79 -5.82
N ASN A 282 -15.24 -3.45 -5.86
CA ASN A 282 -16.48 -2.67 -5.78
C ASN A 282 -16.76 -1.72 -6.95
N CYS A 283 -15.78 -1.42 -7.83
CA CYS A 283 -15.93 -0.47 -8.94
C CYS A 283 -15.92 -1.17 -10.30
N HIS A 284 -16.67 -0.66 -11.28
CA HIS A 284 -16.54 -1.05 -12.68
C HIS A 284 -16.75 0.14 -13.63
N MET A 285 -16.29 0.00 -14.88
CA MET A 285 -16.35 1.02 -15.93
C MET A 285 -17.33 0.60 -17.05
N PRO A 286 -18.60 1.07 -17.05
CA PRO A 286 -19.63 0.57 -17.97
C PRO A 286 -19.28 0.77 -19.46
N ALA A 287 -18.76 1.95 -19.82
CA ALA A 287 -18.33 2.25 -21.19
C ALA A 287 -17.24 1.28 -21.67
N ARG A 288 -16.27 0.99 -20.80
CA ARG A 288 -15.19 0.03 -21.08
C ARG A 288 -15.72 -1.39 -21.25
N MET A 289 -16.55 -1.86 -20.31
CA MET A 289 -17.13 -3.21 -20.37
C MET A 289 -17.99 -3.41 -21.63
N LYS A 290 -18.63 -2.34 -22.13
CA LYS A 290 -19.39 -2.35 -23.39
C LYS A 290 -18.50 -2.50 -24.62
N LYS A 291 -17.31 -1.87 -24.65
CA LYS A 291 -16.35 -1.92 -25.78
C LYS A 291 -15.47 -3.17 -25.76
N TYR A 292 -15.05 -3.62 -24.58
CA TYR A 292 -14.03 -4.66 -24.37
C TYR A 292 -14.54 -5.93 -23.65
N GLY A 293 -15.84 -6.01 -23.37
CA GLY A 293 -16.48 -7.15 -22.69
C GLY A 293 -16.42 -7.08 -21.16
N HIS A 294 -17.30 -7.83 -20.50
CA HIS A 294 -17.55 -7.77 -19.05
C HIS A 294 -16.31 -8.01 -18.16
N ARG A 295 -15.30 -8.75 -18.65
CA ARG A 295 -14.04 -9.00 -17.91
C ARG A 295 -13.16 -7.74 -17.81
N ASN A 296 -13.33 -6.79 -18.73
CA ASN A 296 -12.58 -5.53 -18.77
C ASN A 296 -13.24 -4.46 -17.89
N ARG A 297 -13.26 -4.68 -16.57
CA ARG A 297 -13.92 -3.79 -15.59
C ARG A 297 -13.29 -2.40 -15.45
N GLY A 298 -12.13 -2.14 -16.04
CA GLY A 298 -11.51 -0.80 -16.08
C GLY A 298 -10.93 -0.33 -14.74
N VAL A 299 -10.61 -1.26 -13.85
CA VAL A 299 -9.88 -0.99 -12.61
C VAL A 299 -8.51 -1.66 -12.69
N ARG A 300 -7.45 -0.97 -12.27
CA ARG A 300 -6.09 -1.53 -12.18
C ARG A 300 -5.45 -1.31 -10.81
N TRP A 301 -4.56 -2.23 -10.46
CA TRP A 301 -3.80 -2.24 -9.20
C TRP A 301 -2.89 -1.02 -9.02
N GLN A 302 -2.34 -0.49 -10.12
CA GLN A 302 -1.46 0.67 -10.11
C GLN A 302 -1.53 1.45 -11.42
N VAL A 303 -1.17 2.73 -11.34
CA VAL A 303 -0.92 3.61 -12.50
C VAL A 303 0.25 3.12 -13.35
N LEU A 304 0.28 3.51 -14.63
CA LEU A 304 1.28 3.04 -15.60
C LEU A 304 2.73 3.33 -15.19
N TRP A 305 3.00 4.51 -14.63
CA TRP A 305 4.32 4.94 -14.14
C TRP A 305 4.71 4.31 -12.78
N GLY A 306 3.86 3.45 -12.21
CA GLY A 306 4.06 2.76 -10.94
C GLY A 306 3.48 3.52 -9.75
N LYS A 307 2.73 2.81 -8.88
CA LYS A 307 1.94 3.44 -7.80
C LYS A 307 2.73 4.30 -6.82
N HIS A 308 4.00 3.99 -6.60
CA HIS A 308 4.87 4.72 -5.67
C HIS A 308 5.69 5.84 -6.31
N THR A 309 5.64 5.96 -7.63
CA THR A 309 6.48 6.92 -8.36
C THR A 309 5.86 8.34 -8.29
N PRO A 310 6.67 9.38 -7.99
CA PRO A 310 6.28 10.77 -8.14
C PRO A 310 5.92 11.13 -9.59
N VAL A 311 5.35 12.32 -9.79
CA VAL A 311 4.85 12.79 -11.11
C VAL A 311 5.45 14.13 -11.55
N GLY A 312 6.47 14.64 -10.85
CA GLY A 312 7.20 15.84 -11.28
C GLY A 312 7.99 15.68 -12.58
N ASP A 313 8.24 14.44 -13.03
CA ASP A 313 8.77 14.13 -14.35
C ASP A 313 7.63 13.66 -15.28
N GLU A 314 7.18 14.55 -16.16
CA GLU A 314 6.10 14.27 -17.10
C GLU A 314 6.53 13.32 -18.23
N ASP A 315 7.80 13.34 -18.65
CA ASP A 315 8.30 12.44 -19.69
C ASP A 315 8.31 10.99 -19.17
N PHE A 316 8.81 10.79 -17.95
CA PHE A 316 8.72 9.50 -17.26
C PHE A 316 7.25 9.08 -17.09
N ARG A 317 6.36 9.97 -16.65
CA ARG A 317 4.92 9.66 -16.49
C ARG A 317 4.28 9.19 -17.80
N LEU A 318 4.59 9.85 -18.92
CA LEU A 318 3.99 9.60 -20.22
C LEU A 318 4.57 8.36 -20.91
N HIS A 319 5.85 8.03 -20.70
CA HIS A 319 6.55 6.96 -21.42
C HIS A 319 6.84 5.71 -20.58
N HIS A 320 6.95 5.80 -19.26
CA HIS A 320 7.17 4.61 -18.42
C HIS A 320 5.95 3.69 -18.41
N ARG A 321 6.18 2.39 -18.46
CA ARG A 321 5.14 1.37 -18.34
C ARG A 321 5.57 0.29 -17.33
N THR A 322 4.73 0.06 -16.34
CA THR A 322 4.83 -1.05 -15.38
C THR A 322 4.33 -2.37 -15.96
N TYR A 323 3.55 -2.33 -17.02
CA TYR A 323 3.04 -3.49 -17.76
C TYR A 323 3.48 -3.40 -19.22
N ASN A 324 3.59 -4.53 -19.92
CA ASN A 324 3.81 -4.52 -21.36
C ASN A 324 2.49 -4.24 -22.11
N ASP A 325 1.92 -3.04 -21.92
CA ASP A 325 0.69 -2.60 -22.58
C ASP A 325 0.85 -1.29 -23.37
N THR A 326 -0.05 -1.11 -24.34
CA THR A 326 -0.03 0.00 -25.30
C THR A 326 -0.94 1.16 -24.87
N MET A 327 -1.18 1.33 -23.57
CA MET A 327 -2.13 2.32 -23.07
C MET A 327 -1.50 3.72 -22.99
N ASN A 328 -2.33 4.75 -23.10
CA ASN A 328 -1.91 6.12 -22.85
C ASN A 328 -2.00 6.41 -21.34
N ALA A 329 -1.02 7.14 -20.81
CA ALA A 329 -1.05 7.58 -19.41
C ALA A 329 -2.15 8.61 -19.11
N GLU A 330 -2.79 9.16 -20.15
CA GLU A 330 -3.90 10.13 -20.06
C GLU A 330 -5.27 9.47 -19.91
N ASP A 331 -5.39 8.18 -20.27
CA ASP A 331 -6.59 7.34 -20.08
C ASP A 331 -6.68 6.78 -18.65
N ILE A 332 -5.74 7.14 -17.77
CA ILE A 332 -5.65 6.65 -16.39
C ILE A 332 -6.05 7.76 -15.42
N PHE A 333 -7.11 7.53 -14.65
CA PHE A 333 -7.48 8.36 -13.50
C PHE A 333 -6.79 7.83 -12.23
N PRO A 334 -5.82 8.55 -11.64
CA PRO A 334 -5.14 8.12 -10.44
C PRO A 334 -5.94 8.50 -9.19
N ALA A 335 -6.39 7.48 -8.45
CA ALA A 335 -6.79 7.57 -7.06
C ALA A 335 -5.53 7.53 -6.18
N VAL A 336 -5.02 8.71 -5.84
CA VAL A 336 -3.81 8.90 -5.04
C VAL A 336 -4.16 8.79 -3.55
N THR A 337 -3.35 8.05 -2.82
CA THR A 337 -3.49 7.88 -1.36
C THR A 337 -2.45 8.71 -0.63
N VAL A 338 -2.92 9.60 0.24
CA VAL A 338 -2.12 10.29 1.27
C VAL A 338 -2.41 9.68 2.64
N ARG A 339 -1.53 9.86 3.60
CA ARG A 339 -1.68 9.36 4.97
C ARG A 339 -1.12 10.39 5.94
N ASP A 340 -1.63 10.41 7.17
CA ASP A 340 -1.12 11.24 8.25
C ASP A 340 0.42 11.14 8.31
N PRO A 341 1.17 12.25 8.16
CA PRO A 341 2.62 12.20 8.01
C PRO A 341 3.32 11.59 9.22
N PHE A 342 2.79 11.76 10.44
CA PHE A 342 3.38 11.21 11.65
C PHE A 342 3.22 9.68 11.68
N LYS A 343 1.99 9.20 11.50
CA LYS A 343 1.67 7.76 11.42
C LYS A 343 2.30 7.10 10.18
N TRP A 344 2.52 7.84 9.10
CA TRP A 344 3.20 7.37 7.88
C TRP A 344 4.70 7.18 8.13
N MET A 345 5.39 8.19 8.67
CA MET A 345 6.82 8.11 9.03
C MET A 345 7.11 6.93 9.98
N GLN A 346 6.29 6.72 11.01
CA GLN A 346 6.37 5.52 11.88
C GLN A 346 6.23 4.19 11.11
N SER A 347 5.37 4.15 10.08
CA SER A 347 5.18 2.94 9.27
C SER A 347 6.37 2.65 8.35
N MET A 348 7.07 3.71 7.91
CA MET A 348 8.30 3.61 7.13
C MET A 348 9.45 3.00 7.94
N CYS A 349 9.52 3.26 9.25
CA CYS A 349 10.46 2.60 10.17
C CYS A 349 10.38 1.07 10.11
N ARG A 350 9.16 0.50 10.08
CA ARG A 350 8.95 -0.96 9.97
C ARG A 350 9.30 -1.50 8.58
N HIS A 351 9.00 -0.73 7.53
CA HIS A 351 9.26 -1.12 6.15
C HIS A 351 9.68 0.11 5.33
N LYS A 352 11.00 0.24 5.12
CA LYS A 352 11.59 1.35 4.34
C LYS A 352 11.37 1.25 2.83
N TYR A 353 11.02 0.07 2.32
CA TYR A 353 10.93 -0.23 0.87
C TYR A 353 12.20 0.23 0.12
N ALA A 354 12.06 1.12 -0.87
CA ALA A 354 13.17 1.66 -1.64
C ALA A 354 13.70 3.01 -1.11
N ALA A 355 13.19 3.48 0.03
CA ALA A 355 13.75 4.61 0.77
C ALA A 355 14.89 4.14 1.68
N HIS A 356 15.93 4.96 1.76
CA HIS A 356 17.16 4.70 2.50
C HIS A 356 17.54 5.95 3.31
N TRP A 357 17.54 5.83 4.63
CA TRP A 357 18.02 6.85 5.58
C TRP A 357 18.58 6.16 6.81
N HIS A 358 19.31 6.90 7.65
CA HIS A 358 19.88 6.39 8.89
C HIS A 358 18.84 6.43 10.02
N HIS A 359 18.59 5.30 10.68
CA HIS A 359 17.70 5.19 11.84
C HIS A 359 18.02 3.90 12.62
N ASP A 360 17.37 3.71 13.77
CA ASP A 360 17.16 2.41 14.41
C ASP A 360 15.88 2.40 15.25
N ASP A 361 15.57 1.24 15.85
CA ASP A 361 14.33 1.00 16.59
C ASP A 361 14.16 1.90 17.83
N ALA A 362 15.23 2.50 18.34
CA ALA A 362 15.18 3.40 19.49
C ALA A 362 14.90 4.86 19.08
N HIS A 363 15.22 5.23 17.83
CA HIS A 363 15.04 6.58 17.30
C HIS A 363 14.57 6.51 15.84
N CYS A 364 13.26 6.46 15.64
CA CYS A 364 12.66 6.44 14.32
C CYS A 364 11.31 7.19 14.35
N PRO A 365 11.09 8.20 13.48
CA PRO A 365 11.66 8.31 12.13
C PRO A 365 13.08 8.85 11.97
N SER A 366 13.73 9.36 13.02
CA SER A 366 15.08 9.96 12.94
C SER A 366 15.07 11.15 11.96
N LEU A 367 14.52 12.30 12.37
CA LEU A 367 14.51 13.51 11.55
C LEU A 367 15.74 14.39 11.83
N ILE A 368 16.10 14.51 13.10
CA ILE A 368 17.26 15.29 13.60
C ILE A 368 18.29 14.34 14.21
N PRO A 369 19.58 14.38 13.81
CA PRO A 369 20.59 13.54 14.42
C PRO A 369 20.76 13.80 15.92
N ASN A 370 20.52 12.80 16.75
CA ASN A 370 20.80 12.87 18.18
C ASN A 370 22.22 12.37 18.52
N ALA A 371 22.60 12.40 19.81
CA ALA A 371 23.93 12.00 20.24
C ALA A 371 24.29 10.52 19.91
N ALA A 372 23.32 9.61 19.94
CA ALA A 372 23.51 8.21 19.56
C ALA A 372 23.66 8.06 18.04
N ASP A 373 22.86 8.78 17.24
CA ASP A 373 22.99 8.79 15.77
C ASP A 373 24.37 9.29 15.35
N ILE A 374 24.86 10.38 15.95
CA ILE A 374 26.19 10.97 15.67
C ILE A 374 27.33 10.04 16.15
N ALA A 375 27.12 9.29 17.23
CA ALA A 375 28.08 8.28 17.70
C ALA A 375 28.15 7.07 16.76
N LYS A 376 27.03 6.67 16.16
CA LYS A 376 26.91 5.53 15.25
C LYS A 376 27.28 5.86 13.80
N TYR A 377 26.96 7.08 13.37
CA TYR A 377 27.09 7.58 12.00
C TYR A 377 27.79 8.94 12.02
N HIS A 378 29.10 8.95 12.23
CA HIS A 378 29.89 10.19 12.45
C HIS A 378 29.75 11.29 11.39
N HIS A 379 29.33 10.96 10.16
CA HIS A 379 29.07 11.96 9.12
C HIS A 379 27.86 12.85 9.44
N LEU A 380 26.88 12.37 10.22
CA LEU A 380 25.72 13.15 10.67
C LEU A 380 26.10 14.30 11.63
N ARG A 381 27.36 14.38 12.12
CA ARG A 381 27.81 15.48 12.98
C ARG A 381 27.74 16.85 12.29
N SER A 382 27.83 16.89 10.96
CA SER A 382 27.74 18.11 10.15
C SER A 382 26.38 18.33 9.50
N GLU A 383 25.43 17.41 9.68
CA GLU A 383 24.12 17.47 9.05
C GLU A 383 23.09 18.05 10.03
N GLU A 384 22.25 18.97 9.56
CA GLU A 384 21.15 19.53 10.36
C GLU A 384 19.96 18.56 10.46
N THR A 385 19.86 17.61 9.52
CA THR A 385 18.76 16.65 9.35
C THR A 385 19.31 15.31 8.88
N ILE A 386 18.51 14.25 8.94
CA ILE A 386 18.89 12.93 8.41
C ILE A 386 18.39 12.78 6.96
N PRO A 387 19.29 12.75 5.96
CA PRO A 387 18.91 12.72 4.55
C PRO A 387 18.31 11.38 4.13
N VAL A 388 17.39 11.43 3.15
CA VAL A 388 16.68 10.27 2.60
C VAL A 388 16.99 10.15 1.11
N LEU A 389 17.45 8.96 0.70
CA LEU A 389 17.57 8.57 -0.71
C LEU A 389 16.43 7.62 -1.05
N VAL A 390 15.61 7.96 -2.04
CA VAL A 390 14.57 7.08 -2.56
C VAL A 390 14.94 6.61 -3.96
N ARG A 391 14.97 5.30 -4.16
CA ARG A 391 15.27 4.68 -5.45
C ARG A 391 13.99 4.31 -6.18
N TYR A 392 13.82 4.84 -7.38
CA TYR A 392 12.77 4.42 -8.32
C TYR A 392 13.39 3.53 -9.40
N LYS A 393 12.57 2.99 -10.31
CA LYS A 393 13.03 1.99 -11.30
C LYS A 393 14.12 2.51 -12.25
N GLU A 394 14.11 3.81 -12.55
CA GLU A 394 15.00 4.43 -13.56
C GLU A 394 15.74 5.68 -13.06
N PHE A 395 15.40 6.18 -11.86
CA PHE A 395 16.02 7.36 -11.26
C PHE A 395 16.04 7.29 -9.73
N ASP A 396 16.99 8.00 -9.14
CA ASP A 396 17.14 8.18 -7.69
C ASP A 396 16.73 9.61 -7.31
N LYS A 397 16.06 9.81 -6.17
CA LYS A 397 15.69 11.13 -5.65
C LYS A 397 16.23 11.30 -4.23
N HIS A 398 16.95 12.40 -4.02
CA HIS A 398 17.46 12.79 -2.72
C HIS A 398 16.51 13.80 -2.06
N HIS A 399 16.27 13.61 -0.77
CA HIS A 399 15.51 14.51 0.10
C HIS A 399 16.34 14.82 1.36
N THR A 400 16.14 16.01 1.90
CA THR A 400 16.83 16.49 3.12
C THR A 400 16.37 15.75 4.37
N SER A 401 15.12 15.29 4.41
CA SER A 401 14.53 14.55 5.53
C SER A 401 13.33 13.71 5.10
N MET A 402 12.79 12.88 6.00
CA MET A 402 11.52 12.17 5.77
C MET A 402 10.33 13.13 5.60
N VAL A 403 10.38 14.31 6.22
CA VAL A 403 9.38 15.38 6.08
C VAL A 403 9.43 15.98 4.67
N ASP A 404 10.63 16.27 4.16
CA ASP A 404 10.84 16.74 2.78
C ASP A 404 10.41 15.69 1.75
N PHE A 405 10.69 14.40 1.99
CA PHE A 405 10.18 13.33 1.12
C PHE A 405 8.65 13.33 1.04
N TRP A 406 7.95 13.43 2.18
CA TRP A 406 6.48 13.53 2.20
C TRP A 406 6.00 14.78 1.47
N ASN A 407 6.48 15.97 1.85
CA ASN A 407 6.09 17.25 1.25
C ASN A 407 6.29 17.23 -0.27
N THR A 408 7.52 16.94 -0.74
CA THR A 408 7.88 17.00 -2.15
C THR A 408 7.06 16.02 -3.00
N TRP A 409 6.81 14.80 -2.52
CA TRP A 409 6.04 13.82 -3.29
C TRP A 409 4.57 14.22 -3.43
N TYR A 410 3.93 14.69 -2.35
CA TYR A 410 2.53 15.13 -2.42
C TYR A 410 2.37 16.46 -3.15
N GLN A 411 3.32 17.38 -3.04
CA GLN A 411 3.29 18.64 -3.76
C GLN A 411 3.28 18.45 -5.28
N GLU A 412 4.05 17.48 -5.81
CA GLU A 412 4.06 17.15 -7.23
C GLU A 412 2.70 16.61 -7.71
N TYR A 413 2.03 15.76 -6.92
CA TYR A 413 0.66 15.38 -7.23
C TYR A 413 -0.29 16.58 -7.08
N VAL A 414 -0.22 17.38 -6.03
CA VAL A 414 -1.09 18.56 -5.84
C VAL A 414 -0.93 19.58 -6.97
N GLN A 415 0.25 19.71 -7.58
CA GLN A 415 0.52 20.61 -8.70
C GLN A 415 0.33 19.99 -10.10
N ALA A 416 0.03 18.69 -10.20
CA ALA A 416 -0.08 18.00 -11.49
C ALA A 416 -1.16 18.61 -12.42
N PRO A 417 -0.90 18.69 -13.75
CA PRO A 417 -1.84 19.27 -14.72
C PRO A 417 -2.97 18.32 -15.16
N PHE A 418 -2.81 17.01 -14.91
CA PHE A 418 -3.75 15.96 -15.30
C PHE A 418 -4.80 15.67 -14.21
N PRO A 419 -6.02 15.21 -14.56
CA PRO A 419 -7.05 14.86 -13.58
C PRO A 419 -6.64 13.75 -12.61
N ARG A 420 -7.09 13.85 -11.36
CA ARG A 420 -6.75 12.92 -10.27
C ARG A 420 -7.69 13.09 -9.09
N LEU A 421 -7.63 12.14 -8.16
CA LEU A 421 -8.17 12.29 -6.82
C LEU A 421 -7.04 12.09 -5.80
N ILE A 422 -6.98 12.88 -4.73
CA ILE A 422 -6.14 12.59 -3.57
C ILE A 422 -7.05 12.38 -2.37
N VAL A 423 -6.95 11.21 -1.74
CA VAL A 423 -7.77 10.77 -0.60
C VAL A 423 -6.89 10.32 0.56
N ARG A 424 -7.37 10.48 1.79
CA ARG A 424 -6.63 10.02 2.99
C ARG A 424 -6.80 8.52 3.20
N PHE A 425 -5.75 7.87 3.67
CA PHE A 425 -5.78 6.48 4.14
C PHE A 425 -6.82 6.29 5.24
N GLU A 426 -6.91 7.29 6.12
CA GLU A 426 -7.85 7.40 7.22
C GLU A 426 -9.30 7.43 6.71
N ASP A 427 -9.59 8.18 5.65
CA ASP A 427 -10.92 8.19 5.03
C ASP A 427 -11.25 6.85 4.36
N ILE A 428 -10.25 6.17 3.78
CA ILE A 428 -10.45 4.85 3.19
C ILE A 428 -10.87 3.81 4.25
N ILE A 429 -10.44 3.93 5.51
CA ILE A 429 -10.82 3.00 6.58
C ILE A 429 -12.11 3.41 7.32
N PHE A 430 -12.37 4.71 7.51
CA PHE A 430 -13.57 5.19 8.21
C PHE A 430 -14.78 5.46 7.29
N HIS A 431 -14.54 5.79 6.02
CA HIS A 431 -15.57 6.06 5.00
C HIS A 431 -15.40 5.18 3.74
N PRO A 432 -15.14 3.85 3.86
CA PRO A 432 -14.72 3.00 2.74
C PRO A 432 -15.69 3.00 1.56
N VAL A 433 -17.01 2.95 1.84
CA VAL A 433 -18.06 2.91 0.81
C VAL A 433 -18.08 4.21 0.02
N GLU A 434 -18.08 5.35 0.73
CA GLU A 434 -18.16 6.69 0.14
C GLU A 434 -16.90 7.05 -0.65
N VAL A 435 -15.72 6.84 -0.08
CA VAL A 435 -14.44 7.14 -0.75
C VAL A 435 -14.26 6.27 -2.00
N THR A 436 -14.61 4.98 -1.93
CA THR A 436 -14.53 4.07 -3.09
C THR A 436 -15.56 4.46 -4.16
N LYS A 437 -16.77 4.87 -3.76
CA LYS A 437 -17.79 5.38 -4.68
C LYS A 437 -17.30 6.61 -5.43
N ILE A 438 -16.83 7.62 -4.69
CA ILE A 438 -16.36 8.89 -5.25
C ILE A 438 -15.18 8.65 -6.20
N ALA A 439 -14.18 7.84 -5.81
CA ALA A 439 -13.05 7.50 -6.68
C ALA A 439 -13.47 6.77 -7.96
N CYS A 440 -14.47 5.87 -7.87
CA CYS A 440 -15.01 5.15 -9.00
C CYS A 440 -15.81 6.05 -9.95
N GLU A 441 -16.77 6.82 -9.42
CA GLU A 441 -17.60 7.75 -10.19
C GLU A 441 -16.75 8.85 -10.83
N CYS A 442 -15.72 9.36 -10.14
CA CYS A 442 -14.80 10.34 -10.70
C CYS A 442 -14.09 9.88 -11.96
N ALA A 443 -13.73 8.60 -12.06
CA ALA A 443 -13.13 8.02 -13.25
C ALA A 443 -14.13 7.73 -14.38
N GLY A 444 -15.43 7.97 -14.19
CA GLY A 444 -16.50 7.57 -15.12
C GLY A 444 -17.04 6.15 -14.89
N GLY A 445 -16.73 5.56 -13.73
CA GLY A 445 -17.22 4.25 -13.31
C GLY A 445 -18.49 4.31 -12.46
N GLN A 446 -18.90 3.13 -11.98
CA GLN A 446 -20.03 2.94 -11.07
C GLN A 446 -19.66 1.89 -10.02
N LEU A 447 -20.22 2.03 -8.81
CA LEU A 447 -20.18 0.93 -7.85
C LEU A 447 -20.95 -0.28 -8.43
N ASN A 448 -20.52 -1.48 -8.07
CA ASN A 448 -21.24 -2.72 -8.37
C ASN A 448 -22.56 -2.75 -7.59
N ASP A 449 -23.64 -3.27 -8.19
CA ASP A 449 -24.99 -3.34 -7.60
C ASP A 449 -25.14 -4.31 -6.40
N GLY A 450 -24.04 -4.97 -5.98
CA GLY A 450 -24.00 -5.93 -4.88
C GLY A 450 -23.65 -5.32 -3.51
N LYS A 451 -23.60 -6.17 -2.48
CA LYS A 451 -23.10 -5.75 -1.16
C LYS A 451 -21.63 -5.30 -1.28
N PHE A 452 -21.32 -4.13 -0.74
CA PHE A 452 -19.95 -3.60 -0.68
C PHE A 452 -19.02 -4.59 0.04
N ARG A 453 -17.90 -4.91 -0.61
CA ARG A 453 -16.87 -5.82 -0.14
C ARG A 453 -15.77 -5.04 0.57
N TYR A 454 -15.80 -5.11 1.89
CA TYR A 454 -14.76 -4.58 2.77
C TYR A 454 -13.51 -5.47 2.73
N GLN A 455 -12.33 -4.86 2.84
CA GLN A 455 -11.06 -5.57 2.97
C GLN A 455 -10.77 -5.81 4.47
N VAL A 456 -11.45 -6.81 5.05
CA VAL A 456 -11.37 -7.18 6.48
C VAL A 456 -9.97 -7.68 6.86
N GLU A 457 -9.43 -8.57 6.03
CA GLU A 457 -8.08 -9.10 6.16
C GLU A 457 -7.02 -8.07 5.76
N SER A 458 -5.75 -8.33 6.07
CA SER A 458 -4.69 -7.40 5.65
C SER A 458 -4.54 -7.34 4.13
N ALA A 459 -4.61 -6.13 3.57
CA ALA A 459 -4.37 -5.85 2.14
C ALA A 459 -2.91 -6.11 1.68
N LYS A 460 -2.01 -6.49 2.60
CA LYS A 460 -0.66 -6.97 2.30
C LYS A 460 -0.65 -8.50 2.27
N ARG A 461 -1.03 -9.07 1.12
CA ARG A 461 -0.94 -10.52 0.83
C ARG A 461 0.49 -10.88 0.38
N GLY A 462 0.91 -12.13 0.61
CA GLY A 462 2.25 -12.65 0.27
C GLY A 462 3.23 -12.74 1.45
N THR A 463 4.29 -13.53 1.29
CA THR A 463 5.34 -13.78 2.30
C THR A 463 6.29 -12.59 2.50
N ALA A 464 6.49 -11.78 1.45
CA ALA A 464 7.37 -10.59 1.44
C ALA A 464 6.94 -9.46 2.38
N HIS A 465 5.80 -9.58 3.08
CA HIS A 465 5.26 -8.57 3.99
C HIS A 465 5.32 -8.95 5.47
N GLY A 466 6.01 -10.04 5.81
CA GLY A 466 6.25 -10.45 7.20
C GLY A 466 5.04 -11.12 7.86
N LYS A 467 5.21 -11.50 9.13
CA LYS A 467 4.15 -12.19 9.92
C LYS A 467 3.11 -11.24 10.51
N GLN A 468 3.48 -9.98 10.76
CA GLN A 468 2.57 -8.97 11.32
C GLN A 468 1.65 -8.43 10.23
N LYS A 469 0.38 -8.82 10.29
CA LYS A 469 -0.69 -8.38 9.40
C LYS A 469 -1.65 -7.50 10.19
N THR A 470 -1.86 -6.27 9.75
CA THR A 470 -2.89 -5.37 10.31
C THR A 470 -4.24 -5.74 9.71
N SER A 471 -5.21 -6.13 10.55
CA SER A 471 -6.61 -6.33 10.14
C SER A 471 -7.37 -5.01 10.01
N TYR A 472 -8.62 -5.07 9.54
CA TYR A 472 -9.49 -3.89 9.54
C TYR A 472 -9.80 -3.40 10.97
N VAL A 473 -10.04 -4.30 11.91
CA VAL A 473 -10.24 -3.97 13.34
C VAL A 473 -9.01 -3.26 13.92
N ASP A 474 -7.82 -3.81 13.71
CA ASP A 474 -6.56 -3.20 14.17
C ASP A 474 -6.34 -1.82 13.55
N SER A 475 -6.81 -1.61 12.31
CA SER A 475 -6.73 -0.31 11.64
C SER A 475 -7.65 0.71 12.32
N LEU A 476 -8.92 0.39 12.56
CA LEU A 476 -9.84 1.31 13.26
C LEU A 476 -9.30 1.70 14.65
N ILE A 477 -8.69 0.76 15.38
CA ILE A 477 -8.05 1.00 16.67
C ILE A 477 -6.78 1.87 16.52
N GLN A 478 -5.85 1.50 15.62
CA GLN A 478 -4.54 2.15 15.48
C GLN A 478 -4.60 3.60 14.98
N TYR A 479 -5.61 3.91 14.16
CA TYR A 479 -5.74 5.22 13.52
C TYR A 479 -6.84 6.09 14.14
N GLY A 480 -7.86 5.52 14.81
CA GLY A 480 -9.02 6.29 15.29
C GLY A 480 -8.79 7.12 16.56
N SER A 481 -7.55 7.27 17.02
CA SER A 481 -7.19 8.17 18.12
C SER A 481 -5.77 8.72 17.98
N GLU A 482 -5.47 9.79 18.72
CA GLU A 482 -4.13 10.37 18.80
C GLU A 482 -3.14 9.47 19.57
N GLN A 483 -3.60 8.39 20.22
CA GLN A 483 -2.74 7.45 20.92
C GLN A 483 -1.71 6.85 19.95
N GLY A 484 -0.45 6.89 20.37
CA GLY A 484 0.69 6.44 19.59
C GLY A 484 0.91 7.19 18.26
N ARG A 485 0.37 8.40 18.09
CA ARG A 485 0.63 9.24 16.89
C ARG A 485 2.06 9.79 16.85
N TYR A 486 2.69 9.93 18.01
CA TYR A 486 4.02 10.51 18.20
C TYR A 486 5.04 9.53 18.79
N ASP A 487 4.72 8.23 18.89
CA ASP A 487 5.66 7.21 19.35
C ASP A 487 6.91 7.17 18.46
N GLY A 488 8.09 7.09 19.08
CA GLY A 488 9.39 7.01 18.40
C GLY A 488 10.04 8.36 18.05
N TYR A 489 9.32 9.48 18.20
CA TYR A 489 9.84 10.83 17.97
C TYR A 489 10.56 11.38 19.21
N SER A 490 11.68 12.07 19.01
CA SER A 490 12.24 12.99 19.99
C SER A 490 11.48 14.32 20.04
N ALA A 491 11.71 15.12 21.09
CA ALA A 491 11.18 16.49 21.17
C ALA A 491 11.71 17.36 20.01
N GLU A 492 12.96 17.14 19.63
CA GLU A 492 13.62 17.75 18.48
C GLU A 492 12.95 17.35 17.15
N ASP A 493 12.61 16.07 16.95
CA ASP A 493 11.89 15.62 15.75
C ASP A 493 10.49 16.25 15.66
N LEU A 494 9.73 16.29 16.76
CA LEU A 494 8.39 16.88 16.78
C LEU A 494 8.43 18.37 16.45
N LYS A 495 9.40 19.09 17.04
CA LYS A 495 9.64 20.50 16.77
C LYS A 495 10.09 20.74 15.33
N PHE A 496 10.95 19.88 14.78
CA PHE A 496 11.37 19.96 13.38
C PHE A 496 10.19 19.72 12.45
N ALA A 497 9.38 18.68 12.69
CA ALA A 497 8.20 18.36 11.89
C ALA A 497 7.16 19.49 11.94
N GLN A 498 6.92 20.12 13.10
CA GLN A 498 6.08 21.32 13.23
C GLN A 498 6.54 22.50 12.36
N GLN A 499 7.86 22.64 12.16
CA GLN A 499 8.47 23.74 11.43
C GLN A 499 8.59 23.47 9.91
N HIS A 500 8.66 22.20 9.50
CA HIS A 500 9.03 21.82 8.14
C HIS A 500 7.95 21.03 7.37
N LEU A 501 6.91 20.49 8.02
CA LEU A 501 5.74 19.98 7.31
C LEU A 501 5.05 21.15 6.60
N ASP A 502 4.73 20.98 5.31
CA ASP A 502 4.13 22.06 4.53
C ASP A 502 2.74 22.43 5.10
N PRO A 503 2.53 23.68 5.56
CA PRO A 503 1.31 24.05 6.25
C PRO A 503 0.09 24.09 5.32
N GLU A 504 0.27 24.31 4.02
CA GLU A 504 -0.82 24.25 3.05
C GLU A 504 -1.17 22.80 2.71
N LEU A 505 -0.21 21.87 2.59
CA LEU A 505 -0.51 20.43 2.45
C LEU A 505 -1.21 19.86 3.69
N MET A 506 -0.72 20.21 4.90
CA MET A 506 -1.35 19.78 6.15
C MET A 506 -2.81 20.25 6.24
N LYS A 507 -3.06 21.51 5.88
CA LYS A 507 -4.40 22.10 5.82
C LYS A 507 -5.26 21.50 4.70
N LEU A 508 -4.71 21.27 3.51
CA LEU A 508 -5.39 20.72 2.34
C LEU A 508 -5.92 19.30 2.62
N PHE A 509 -5.12 18.50 3.32
CA PHE A 509 -5.49 17.13 3.73
C PHE A 509 -6.06 17.06 5.16
N GLY A 510 -6.41 18.20 5.78
CA GLY A 510 -7.06 18.23 7.09
C GLY A 510 -6.28 17.55 8.23
N TYR A 511 -4.95 17.48 8.16
CA TYR A 511 -4.11 16.92 9.23
C TYR A 511 -3.69 17.99 10.23
N LYS A 512 -3.66 17.62 11.51
CA LYS A 512 -3.15 18.46 12.60
C LYS A 512 -1.63 18.31 12.73
N LEU A 513 -0.91 19.43 12.91
CA LEU A 513 0.48 19.41 13.40
C LEU A 513 0.53 18.87 14.84
N ALA A 514 1.70 18.42 15.30
CA ALA A 514 1.88 18.03 16.70
C ALA A 514 1.67 19.23 17.65
N PRO A 515 1.06 19.05 18.83
CA PRO A 515 0.95 20.09 19.85
C PRO A 515 2.32 20.64 20.31
N THR A 516 2.41 21.94 20.56
CA THR A 516 3.66 22.64 20.94
C THR A 516 4.16 22.35 22.35
N ASN A 517 3.36 21.63 23.16
CA ASN A 517 3.64 21.29 24.55
C ASN A 517 4.00 19.82 24.78
N LEU A 518 4.36 19.09 23.72
CA LEU A 518 4.88 17.71 23.79
C LEU A 518 6.41 17.64 23.96
N SER A 519 7.11 18.78 23.93
CA SER A 519 8.57 18.91 24.06
C SER A 519 9.04 19.15 25.48
#